data_AF-A0AAT9GTV4-F1
#
_entry.id   AF-A0AAT9GTV4-F1
#
_cell.length_a   1.000
_cell.length_b   1.000
_cell.length_c   1.000
_cell.angle_alpha   90.00
_cell.angle_beta   90.00
_cell.angle_gamma   90.00
#
_symmetry.space_group_name_H-M   'P 1'
#
loop_
_entity.id
_entity.type
_entity.pdbx_description
1 polymer ?
#
loop_
_entity_poly.entity_id
_entity_poly.type
_entity_poly.pdbx_seq_one_letter_code
_entity_poly.pdbx_strand_id
1 'polypeptide(L)'
;MNIKSLNRIVLISSSVLYSINIILSISLYTLLSVISLPISNVAIRSILISVPLISGIFNALILAMITMSLKYAEYYGMGKSVLAIIIYLAYYFAFKPPSYVLILMFSIIALCIIQIGDLLMYAKVQKEMFG
;
A
#
# COMPACT_ATOMS: atom_id res chain seq x y z
N MET A 1 -22.99 -7.92 13.47
CA MET A 1 -21.95 -8.96 13.24
C MET A 1 -21.18 -9.15 14.54
N ASN A 2 -20.89 -10.38 14.96
CA ASN A 2 -20.12 -10.61 16.20
C ASN A 2 -18.67 -10.08 16.02
N ILE A 3 -18.10 -9.47 17.06
CA ILE A 3 -16.74 -8.92 17.06
C ILE A 3 -15.68 -9.95 16.65
N LYS A 4 -15.84 -11.21 17.07
CA LYS A 4 -14.93 -12.30 16.67
C LYS A 4 -14.97 -12.57 15.17
N SER A 5 -16.17 -12.53 14.58
CA SER A 5 -16.36 -12.70 13.14
C SER A 5 -15.81 -11.50 12.37
N LEU A 6 -16.01 -10.28 12.87
CA LEU A 6 -15.45 -9.07 12.27
C LEU A 6 -13.92 -9.08 12.28
N ASN A 7 -13.30 -9.42 13.41
CA ASN A 7 -11.85 -9.52 13.51
C ASN A 7 -11.30 -10.58 12.54
N ARG A 8 -11.96 -11.74 12.43
CA ARG A 8 -11.54 -12.78 11.49
C ARG A 8 -11.61 -12.32 10.04
N ILE A 9 -12.67 -11.60 9.67
CA ILE A 9 -12.81 -11.03 8.32
C ILE A 9 -11.66 -10.07 8.07
N VAL A 10 -11.44 -9.10 8.97
CA VAL A 10 -10.38 -8.09 8.85
C VAL A 10 -8.99 -8.73 8.73
N LEU A 11 -8.67 -9.74 9.54
CA LEU A 11 -7.37 -10.41 9.45
C LEU A 11 -7.17 -11.12 8.09
N ILE A 12 -8.21 -11.77 7.57
CA ILE A 12 -8.14 -12.47 6.28
C ILE A 12 -8.06 -11.47 5.13
N SER A 13 -8.93 -10.46 5.12
CA SER A 13 -8.90 -9.40 4.09
C SER A 13 -7.59 -8.65 4.11
N SER A 14 -7.09 -8.23 5.28
CA SER A 14 -5.79 -7.59 5.42
C SER A 14 -4.67 -8.49 4.90
N SER A 15 -4.64 -9.77 5.27
CA SER A 15 -3.60 -10.71 4.80
C SER A 15 -3.55 -10.78 3.28
N VAL A 16 -4.71 -10.87 2.62
CA VAL A 16 -4.79 -10.93 1.15
C VAL A 16 -4.42 -9.58 0.53
N LEU A 17 -5.05 -8.49 0.96
CA LEU A 17 -4.89 -7.16 0.36
C LEU A 17 -3.45 -6.65 0.49
N TYR A 18 -2.87 -6.74 1.68
CA TYR A 18 -1.50 -6.28 1.91
C TYR A 18 -0.48 -7.16 1.20
N SER A 19 -0.65 -8.48 1.18
CA SER A 19 0.26 -9.38 0.45
C SER A 19 0.28 -9.10 -1.04
N ILE A 20 -0.90 -8.91 -1.66
CA ILE A 20 -0.98 -8.54 -3.08
C ILE A 20 -0.32 -7.18 -3.30
N ASN A 21 -0.57 -6.20 -2.44
CA ASN A 21 0.02 -4.86 -2.59
C ASN A 21 1.56 -4.90 -2.45
N ILE A 22 2.09 -5.73 -1.54
CA ILE A 22 3.55 -5.98 -1.41
C ILE A 22 4.11 -6.55 -2.72
N ILE A 23 3.48 -7.60 -3.26
CA ILE A 23 3.93 -8.24 -4.51
C ILE A 23 3.96 -7.21 -5.64
N LEU A 24 2.85 -6.49 -5.86
CA LEU A 24 2.77 -5.48 -6.92
C LEU A 24 3.78 -4.34 -6.74
N SER A 25 4.00 -3.91 -5.50
CA SER A 25 4.97 -2.86 -5.18
C SER A 25 6.41 -3.29 -5.50
N ILE A 26 6.79 -4.53 -5.17
CA ILE A 26 8.09 -5.10 -5.51
C ILE A 26 8.21 -5.31 -7.02
N SER A 27 7.17 -5.82 -7.68
CA SER A 27 7.15 -5.97 -9.14
C SER A 27 7.35 -4.63 -9.86
N LEU A 28 6.69 -3.56 -9.38
CA LEU A 28 6.86 -2.22 -9.93
C LEU A 28 8.28 -1.68 -9.72
N TYR A 29 8.88 -1.90 -8.54
CA TYR A 29 10.28 -1.55 -8.28
C TYR A 29 11.24 -2.24 -9.26
N THR A 30 11.09 -3.56 -9.43
CA THR A 30 11.93 -4.35 -10.34
C THR A 30 11.77 -3.88 -11.79
N LEU A 31 10.54 -3.62 -12.22
CA LEU A 31 10.25 -3.12 -13.56
C LEU A 31 10.89 -1.75 -13.83
N LEU A 32 10.76 -0.83 -12.87
CA LEU A 32 11.35 0.51 -12.98
C LEU A 32 12.88 0.47 -12.93
N SER A 33 13.48 -0.55 -12.33
CA SER A 33 14.94 -0.73 -12.34
C SER A 33 15.46 -1.15 -13.73
N VAL A 34 14.65 -1.86 -14.52
CA VAL A 34 15.03 -2.30 -15.88
C VAL A 34 14.74 -1.22 -16.92
N ILE A 35 13.53 -0.66 -16.90
CA ILE A 35 13.08 0.24 -17.97
C ILE A 35 13.34 1.71 -17.66
N SER A 36 13.58 2.03 -16.38
CA SER A 36 13.95 3.36 -15.87
C SER A 36 13.00 4.52 -16.22
N LEU A 37 12.85 5.44 -15.28
CA LEU A 37 12.12 6.69 -15.54
C LEU A 37 12.97 7.60 -16.46
N PRO A 38 12.34 8.41 -17.33
CA PRO A 38 13.03 9.31 -18.26
C PRO A 38 13.61 10.54 -17.54
N ILE A 39 14.51 10.29 -16.60
CA ILE A 39 15.13 11.29 -15.72
C ILE A 39 16.64 11.21 -15.92
N SER A 40 17.24 12.33 -16.34
CA SER A 40 18.67 12.43 -16.62
C SER A 40 19.52 12.34 -15.34
N ASN A 41 19.05 12.94 -14.24
CA ASN A 41 19.74 12.91 -12.96
C ASN A 41 19.63 11.52 -12.31
N VAL A 42 20.76 10.82 -12.22
CA VAL A 42 20.85 9.45 -11.68
C VAL A 42 20.41 9.37 -10.21
N ALA A 43 20.74 10.36 -9.39
CA ALA A 43 20.38 10.38 -7.97
C ALA A 43 18.86 10.51 -7.78
N ILE A 44 18.24 11.46 -8.49
CA ILE A 44 16.78 11.66 -8.45
C ILE A 44 16.06 10.42 -8.99
N ARG A 45 16.56 9.85 -10.09
CA ARG A 45 15.99 8.63 -10.67
C ARG A 45 16.03 7.47 -9.68
N SER A 46 17.14 7.27 -8.98
CA SER A 46 17.27 6.20 -7.98
C SER A 46 16.27 6.37 -6.84
N ILE A 47 16.13 7.59 -6.29
CA ILE A 47 15.16 7.88 -5.23
C ILE A 47 13.72 7.55 -5.68
N LEU A 48 13.35 7.97 -6.89
CA LEU A 48 12.00 7.74 -7.42
C LEU A 48 11.72 6.27 -7.73
N ILE A 49 12.74 5.53 -8.20
CA ILE A 49 12.64 4.09 -8.40
C ILE A 49 12.49 3.37 -7.05
N SER A 50 13.07 3.85 -5.95
CA SER A 50 12.95 3.22 -4.62
C SER A 50 11.57 3.36 -3.97
N VAL A 51 10.71 4.29 -4.41
CA VAL A 51 9.40 4.55 -3.80
C VAL A 51 8.49 3.32 -3.74
N PRO A 52 8.30 2.51 -4.81
CA PRO A 52 7.50 1.30 -4.73
C PRO A 52 8.08 0.29 -3.74
N LEU A 53 9.40 0.17 -3.63
CA LEU A 53 10.02 -0.73 -2.64
C LEU A 53 9.68 -0.29 -1.22
N ILE A 54 9.80 1.01 -0.94
CA ILE A 54 9.43 1.60 0.37
C ILE A 54 7.94 1.35 0.66
N SER A 55 7.06 1.55 -0.32
CA SER A 55 5.62 1.24 -0.20
C SER A 55 5.38 -0.23 0.16
N GLY A 56 6.11 -1.16 -0.46
CA GLY A 56 6.07 -2.59 -0.16
C GLY A 56 6.48 -2.89 1.29
N ILE A 57 7.57 -2.30 1.77
CA ILE A 57 8.04 -2.45 3.15
C ILE A 57 6.99 -1.94 4.14
N PHE A 58 6.42 -0.75 3.92
CA PHE A 58 5.39 -0.23 4.81
C PHE A 58 4.11 -1.09 4.80
N ASN A 59 3.70 -1.63 3.65
CA ASN A 59 2.59 -2.58 3.61
C ASN A 59 2.87 -3.81 4.49
N ALA A 60 4.09 -4.36 4.45
CA ALA A 60 4.47 -5.50 5.29
C ALA A 60 4.43 -5.15 6.77
N LEU A 61 4.93 -3.96 7.14
CA LEU A 61 4.88 -3.46 8.52
C LEU A 61 3.44 -3.31 9.01
N ILE A 62 2.58 -2.67 8.21
CA ILE A 62 1.17 -2.47 8.58
C ILE A 62 0.44 -3.81 8.73
N LEU A 63 0.69 -4.77 7.82
CA LEU A 63 0.13 -6.12 7.94
C LEU A 63 0.56 -6.80 9.26
N ALA A 64 1.85 -6.69 9.63
CA ALA A 64 2.33 -7.21 10.90
C ALA A 64 1.64 -6.54 12.10
N MET A 65 1.46 -5.21 12.06
CA MET A 65 0.77 -4.46 13.11
C MET A 65 -0.70 -4.89 13.26
N ILE A 66 -1.41 -5.05 12.15
CA ILE A 66 -2.80 -5.52 12.15
C ILE A 66 -2.89 -6.94 12.74
N THR A 67 -1.98 -7.82 12.32
CA THR A 67 -1.93 -9.22 12.78
C THR A 67 -1.66 -9.32 14.28
N MET A 68 -0.78 -8.45 14.79
CA MET A 68 -0.49 -8.31 16.23
C MET A 68 -1.55 -7.51 16.99
N SER A 69 -2.63 -7.07 16.32
CA SER A 69 -3.71 -6.28 16.92
C SER A 69 -3.21 -5.01 17.63
N LEU A 70 -2.17 -4.36 17.07
CA LEU A 70 -1.59 -3.15 17.66
C LEU A 70 -2.51 -1.94 17.53
N LYS A 71 -2.65 -1.20 18.63
CA LYS A 71 -3.38 0.07 18.66
C LYS A 71 -2.78 1.06 17.63
N TYR A 72 -3.64 1.76 16.92
CA TYR A 72 -3.31 2.77 15.90
C TYR A 72 -2.79 2.25 14.55
N ALA A 73 -2.74 0.94 14.30
CA ALA A 73 -2.35 0.39 12.99
C ALA A 73 -3.22 0.95 11.85
N GLU A 74 -4.49 1.27 12.12
CA GLU A 74 -5.41 1.93 11.20
C GLU A 74 -4.90 3.29 10.72
N TYR A 75 -4.34 4.12 11.61
CA TYR A 75 -3.90 5.48 11.26
C TYR A 75 -2.65 5.44 10.39
N TYR A 76 -1.67 4.60 10.76
CA TYR A 76 -0.47 4.38 9.96
C TYR A 76 -0.82 3.80 8.58
N GLY A 77 -1.75 2.85 8.55
CA GLY A 77 -2.26 2.26 7.31
C GLY A 77 -2.94 3.28 6.40
N MET A 78 -3.85 4.10 6.93
CA MET A 78 -4.56 5.11 6.15
C MET A 78 -3.61 6.18 5.63
N GLY A 79 -2.72 6.70 6.49
CA GLY A 79 -1.72 7.69 6.09
C GLY A 79 -0.83 7.18 4.95
N LYS A 80 -0.34 5.95 5.06
CA LYS A 80 0.44 5.30 4.00
C LYS A 80 -0.37 5.14 2.70
N SER A 81 -1.61 4.66 2.78
CA SER A 81 -2.45 4.44 1.60
C SER A 81 -2.74 5.74 0.87
N VAL A 82 -3.08 6.82 1.60
CA VAL A 82 -3.28 8.15 1.01
C VAL A 82 -2.00 8.67 0.37
N LEU A 83 -0.86 8.56 1.06
CA LEU A 83 0.42 9.00 0.52
C LEU A 83 0.80 8.24 -0.76
N ALA A 84 0.59 6.92 -0.78
CA ALA A 84 0.86 6.10 -1.96
C ALA A 84 -0.02 6.54 -3.15
N ILE A 85 -1.32 6.80 -2.92
CA ILE A 85 -2.23 7.28 -3.97
C ILE A 85 -1.71 8.60 -4.56
N ILE A 86 -1.36 9.56 -3.70
CA ILE A 86 -0.86 10.88 -4.13
C ILE A 86 0.43 10.72 -4.94
N ILE A 87 1.39 9.92 -4.47
CA ILE A 87 2.68 9.75 -5.14
C ILE A 87 2.51 9.07 -6.51
N TYR A 88 1.73 8.00 -6.59
CA TYR A 88 1.53 7.31 -7.87
C TYR A 88 0.73 8.15 -8.86
N LEU A 89 -0.22 8.98 -8.41
CA LEU A 89 -0.86 9.97 -9.28
C LEU A 89 0.14 11.03 -9.74
N ALA A 90 1.01 11.54 -8.86
CA ALA A 90 2.05 12.48 -9.23
C ALA A 90 3.00 11.88 -10.28
N TYR A 91 3.36 10.60 -10.17
CA TYR A 91 4.18 9.89 -11.15
C TYR A 91 3.50 9.83 -12.52
N TYR A 92 2.18 9.55 -12.54
CA TYR A 92 1.40 9.53 -13.77
C TYR A 92 1.46 10.88 -14.48
N PHE A 93 1.20 11.97 -13.76
CA PHE A 93 1.19 13.32 -14.34
C PHE A 93 2.58 13.82 -14.74
N ALA A 94 3.62 13.49 -13.97
CA ALA A 94 4.98 13.99 -14.20
C ALA A 94 5.71 13.24 -15.32
N PHE A 95 5.59 11.90 -15.37
CA PHE A 95 6.44 11.07 -16.23
C PHE A 95 5.69 10.38 -17.37
N LYS A 96 4.34 10.33 -17.31
CA LYS A 96 3.48 9.62 -18.28
C LYS A 96 4.07 8.25 -18.67
N PRO A 97 4.31 7.35 -17.70
CA PRO A 97 5.03 6.13 -17.98
C PRO A 97 4.23 5.21 -18.93
N PRO A 98 4.90 4.22 -19.56
CA PRO A 98 4.24 3.28 -20.46
C PRO A 98 3.07 2.53 -19.82
N SER A 99 2.11 2.08 -20.64
CA SER A 99 0.86 1.46 -20.19
C SER A 99 1.05 0.28 -19.22
N TYR A 100 2.07 -0.56 -19.42
CA TYR A 100 2.35 -1.70 -18.54
C TYR A 100 2.82 -1.27 -17.13
N VAL A 101 3.51 -0.13 -16.99
CA VAL A 101 3.85 0.47 -15.69
C VAL A 101 2.58 1.05 -15.04
N LEU A 102 1.75 1.71 -15.84
CA LEU A 102 0.50 2.31 -15.37
C LEU A 102 -0.46 1.26 -14.80
N ILE A 103 -0.57 0.10 -15.43
CA ILE A 103 -1.42 -1.00 -14.93
C ILE A 103 -1.01 -1.38 -13.51
N LEU A 104 0.29 -1.54 -13.24
CA LEU A 104 0.78 -1.84 -11.89
C LEU A 104 0.50 -0.68 -10.92
N MET A 105 0.79 0.56 -11.32
CA MET A 105 0.55 1.73 -10.46
C MET A 105 -0.93 1.90 -10.09
N PHE A 106 -1.84 1.80 -11.06
CA PHE A 106 -3.27 1.92 -10.80
C PHE A 106 -3.84 0.72 -10.04
N SER A 107 -3.27 -0.47 -10.21
CA SER A 107 -3.63 -1.63 -9.39
C SER A 107 -3.24 -1.42 -7.92
N ILE A 108 -2.06 -0.83 -7.66
CA ILE A 108 -1.64 -0.45 -6.31
C ILE A 108 -2.56 0.63 -5.73
N ILE A 109 -2.92 1.65 -6.52
CA ILE A 109 -3.88 2.69 -6.10
C ILE A 109 -5.23 2.06 -5.71
N ALA A 110 -5.78 1.18 -6.55
CA ALA A 110 -7.03 0.50 -6.28
C ALA A 110 -6.97 -0.32 -4.98
N LEU A 111 -5.87 -1.05 -4.76
CA LEU A 111 -5.65 -1.78 -3.51
C LEU A 111 -5.55 -0.85 -2.30
N CYS A 112 -4.86 0.30 -2.41
CA CYS A 112 -4.79 1.29 -1.33
C CYS A 112 -6.18 1.80 -0.94
N ILE A 113 -7.08 2.02 -1.90
CA ILE A 113 -8.47 2.42 -1.64
C ILE A 113 -9.22 1.32 -0.90
N ILE A 114 -9.10 0.07 -1.34
CA ILE A 114 -9.76 -1.07 -0.67
C ILE A 114 -9.20 -1.29 0.74
N GLN A 115 -7.88 -1.14 0.92
CA GLN A 115 -7.22 -1.22 2.22
C GLN A 115 -7.71 -0.15 3.19
N ILE A 116 -8.02 1.07 2.73
CA ILE A 116 -8.64 2.09 3.59
C ILE A 116 -9.99 1.60 4.12
N GLY A 117 -10.81 0.98 3.28
CA GLY A 117 -12.07 0.36 3.70
C GLY A 117 -11.88 -0.73 4.77
N ASP A 118 -10.88 -1.60 4.57
CA ASP A 118 -10.53 -2.65 5.53
C ASP A 118 -10.03 -2.07 6.87
N LEU A 119 -9.21 -1.02 6.82
CA LEU A 119 -8.72 -0.32 8.02
C LEU A 119 -9.82 0.38 8.80
N LEU A 120 -10.87 0.87 8.14
CA LEU A 120 -12.05 1.40 8.82
C LEU A 120 -12.81 0.29 9.57
N MET A 121 -12.82 -0.93 9.06
CA MET A 121 -13.37 -2.08 9.78
C MET A 121 -12.47 -2.48 10.96
N TYR A 122 -11.14 -2.48 10.75
CA TYR A 122 -10.17 -2.71 11.82
C TYR A 122 -10.31 -1.69 12.96
N ALA A 123 -10.50 -0.40 12.65
CA ALA A 123 -10.70 0.65 13.64
C ALA A 123 -11.94 0.38 14.52
N LYS A 124 -13.02 -0.15 13.93
CA LYS A 124 -14.20 -0.59 14.70
C LYS A 124 -13.87 -1.76 15.63
N VAL A 125 -13.09 -2.73 15.15
CA VAL A 125 -12.65 -3.87 15.97
C VAL A 125 -11.81 -3.40 17.15
N GLN A 126 -10.85 -2.51 16.91
CA GLN A 126 -9.98 -1.97 17.94
C GLN A 126 -10.76 -1.18 19.01
N LYS A 127 -11.72 -0.36 18.60
CA LYS A 127 -12.58 0.39 19.53
C LYS A 127 -13.38 -0.53 20.45
N GLU A 128 -13.94 -1.61 19.91
CA GLU A 128 -14.69 -2.58 20.70
C GLU A 128 -13.79 -3.41 21.63
N MET A 129 -12.53 -3.63 21.26
CA MET A 129 -11.56 -4.38 22.06
C MET A 129 -10.88 -3.56 23.17
N PHE A 130 -10.65 -2.26 22.94
CA PHE A 130 -9.83 -1.42 23.81
C PHE A 130 -10.55 -0.19 24.39
N GLY A 131 -11.82 0.04 24.04
CA GLY A 131 -12.61 1.21 24.45
C GLY A 131 -12.34 2.45 23.62
#